data_AF-A0A970YZF9-F1
#
_entry.id   AF-A0A970YZF9-F1
#
_cell.length_a   1.000
_cell.length_b   1.000
_cell.length_c   1.000
_cell.angle_alpha   90.00
_cell.angle_beta   90.00
_cell.angle_gamma   90.00
#
_symmetry.space_group_name_H-M   'P 1'
#
loop_
_entity.id
_entity.type
_entity.pdbx_description
1 polymer ?
#
loop_
_entity_poly.entity_id
_entity_poly.type
_entity_poly.pdbx_seq_one_letter_code
_entity_poly.pdbx_strand_id
1 'polypeptide(L)'
;MFFRNYSNKVFSLNGINAINCYKSKLGAMLKDLIMRQLTIILITFLIHSCNSKSDIVNANQALDNNSGKAIDSYVDNSLNDTITTLSDVFQKAVKTFPNDSASLYRFYYEWFPAKDTEKLNQQIERLKKLTSKESVERYNKVNNKLKPLLIKITKTNSINQSQVDTIVTLYSDYDYFSGESLFSQLLTNDDNYNLVWKSFQIMANESNKDTCYISALIELDKNISINVELAEAMPEFVIKAIKNNPIGFLEIFKQRQGKEKIDLANYIIKYDEPEEELINVYTDIFKNSKNAEHRLLAKELIEKIK
;
A
#
# COMPACT_ATOMS: atom_id res chain seq x y z
N MET A 1 21.11 -2.90 3.12
CA MET A 1 22.28 -3.28 2.29
C MET A 1 22.52 -2.19 1.25
N PHE A 2 23.70 -1.57 1.31
CA PHE A 2 24.09 -0.35 0.59
C PHE A 2 24.27 -0.58 -0.92
N PHE A 3 23.78 0.34 -1.77
CA PHE A 3 24.17 0.40 -3.18
C PHE A 3 25.51 1.14 -3.34
N ARG A 4 26.46 0.49 -4.00
CA ARG A 4 27.77 1.04 -4.39
C ARG A 4 27.82 1.22 -5.91
N ASN A 5 28.23 2.43 -6.31
CA ASN A 5 28.99 2.82 -7.51
C ASN A 5 28.41 2.55 -8.90
N TYR A 6 28.31 3.61 -9.71
CA TYR A 6 29.35 3.97 -10.70
C TYR A 6 29.18 5.43 -11.17
N SER A 7 30.24 6.22 -11.04
CA SER A 7 30.47 7.46 -11.79
C SER A 7 31.79 7.31 -12.53
N ASN A 8 31.79 7.60 -13.83
CA ASN A 8 32.66 8.60 -14.46
C ASN A 8 32.79 8.36 -15.97
N LYS A 9 32.40 9.37 -16.76
CA LYS A 9 33.16 9.79 -17.94
C LYS A 9 32.98 11.29 -18.16
N VAL A 10 34.11 11.98 -18.08
CA VAL A 10 34.32 13.40 -18.38
C VAL A 10 34.29 13.61 -19.89
N PHE A 11 33.62 14.64 -20.41
CA PHE A 11 34.07 15.36 -21.62
C PHE A 11 33.49 16.79 -21.72
N SER A 12 34.43 17.74 -21.79
CA SER A 12 34.48 19.10 -22.40
C SER A 12 33.39 20.16 -22.15
N LEU A 13 33.89 21.40 -21.98
CA LEU A 13 33.35 22.43 -21.10
C LEU A 13 32.75 23.66 -21.80
N ASN A 14 32.47 23.64 -23.11
CA ASN A 14 32.02 24.85 -23.83
C ASN A 14 30.62 24.78 -24.48
N GLY A 15 29.82 23.74 -24.17
CA GLY A 15 28.39 23.63 -24.55
C GLY A 15 27.41 23.58 -23.36
N ILE A 16 27.92 23.59 -22.12
CA ILE A 16 27.16 23.24 -20.90
C ILE A 16 26.39 24.44 -20.33
N ASN A 17 26.83 25.68 -20.58
CA ASN A 17 26.18 26.87 -20.02
C ASN A 17 24.85 27.23 -20.71
N ALA A 18 24.66 26.89 -22.00
CA ALA A 18 23.38 27.06 -22.67
C ALA A 18 22.37 25.98 -22.23
N ILE A 19 22.81 24.71 -22.14
CA ILE A 19 21.94 23.57 -21.77
C ILE A 19 21.48 23.67 -20.31
N ASN A 20 22.33 24.15 -19.38
CA ASN A 20 21.93 24.35 -17.99
C ASN A 20 20.99 25.55 -17.81
N CYS A 21 21.11 26.60 -18.63
CA CYS A 21 20.16 27.70 -18.64
C CYS A 21 18.79 27.25 -19.20
N TYR A 22 18.78 26.41 -20.24
CA TYR A 22 17.54 25.83 -20.78
C TYR A 22 16.90 24.80 -19.84
N LYS A 23 17.65 23.89 -19.21
CA LYS A 23 17.10 22.95 -18.20
C LYS A 23 16.54 23.66 -16.98
N SER A 24 17.20 24.72 -16.51
CA SER A 24 16.73 25.56 -15.41
C SER A 24 15.44 26.29 -15.77
N LYS A 25 15.36 26.85 -16.99
CA LYS A 25 14.19 27.60 -17.47
C LYS A 25 13.02 26.69 -17.81
N LEU A 26 13.25 25.52 -18.41
CA LEU A 26 12.23 24.49 -18.67
C LEU A 26 11.69 23.91 -17.36
N GLY A 27 12.57 23.65 -16.38
CA GLY A 27 12.17 23.19 -15.05
C GLY A 27 11.39 24.23 -14.26
N ALA A 28 11.71 25.52 -14.42
CA ALA A 28 10.96 26.62 -13.83
C ALA A 28 9.61 26.83 -14.52
N MET A 29 9.53 26.76 -15.85
CA MET A 29 8.28 26.89 -16.60
C MET A 29 7.36 25.68 -16.41
N LEU A 30 7.91 24.47 -16.27
CA LEU A 30 7.17 23.26 -15.92
C LEU A 30 6.59 23.37 -14.51
N LYS A 31 7.38 23.86 -13.55
CA LYS A 31 6.89 24.17 -12.20
C LYS A 31 5.79 25.23 -12.22
N ASP A 32 5.92 26.28 -13.02
CA ASP A 32 4.97 27.39 -13.07
C ASP A 32 3.66 27.01 -13.79
N LEU A 33 3.74 26.19 -14.85
CA LEU A 33 2.57 25.64 -15.55
C LEU A 33 1.82 24.63 -14.67
N ILE A 34 2.55 23.72 -14.02
CA ILE A 34 1.99 22.77 -13.04
C ILE A 34 1.38 23.55 -11.87
N MET A 35 2.07 24.54 -11.29
CA MET A 35 1.53 25.37 -10.22
C MET A 35 0.28 26.14 -10.63
N ARG A 36 0.21 26.72 -11.85
CA ARG A 36 -0.98 27.44 -12.33
C ARG A 36 -2.18 26.50 -12.51
N GLN A 37 -1.99 25.30 -13.07
CA GLN A 37 -3.07 24.31 -13.18
C GLN A 37 -3.47 23.75 -11.81
N LEU A 38 -2.50 23.52 -10.91
CA LEU A 38 -2.76 23.12 -9.51
C LEU A 38 -3.51 24.20 -8.75
N THR A 39 -3.28 25.49 -9.04
CA THR A 39 -4.02 26.60 -8.43
C THR A 39 -5.49 26.60 -8.86
N ILE A 40 -5.79 26.30 -10.14
CA ILE A 40 -7.16 26.18 -10.66
C ILE A 40 -7.87 24.95 -10.06
N ILE A 41 -7.13 23.85 -9.88
CA ILE A 41 -7.61 22.66 -9.17
C ILE A 41 -7.90 23.01 -7.69
N LEU A 42 -6.97 23.64 -6.97
CA LEU A 42 -7.17 24.12 -5.59
C LEU A 42 -8.39 25.05 -5.43
N ILE A 43 -8.65 25.92 -6.41
CA ILE A 43 -9.81 26.84 -6.40
C ILE A 43 -11.13 26.08 -6.58
N THR A 44 -11.18 25.05 -7.44
CA THR A 44 -12.36 24.17 -7.55
C THR A 44 -12.55 23.29 -6.30
N PHE A 45 -11.45 22.92 -5.64
CA PHE A 45 -11.44 22.19 -4.37
C PHE A 45 -11.97 23.02 -3.18
N LEU A 46 -11.63 24.30 -3.08
CA LEU A 46 -12.14 25.18 -2.02
C LEU A 46 -13.65 25.44 -2.15
N ILE A 47 -14.17 25.51 -3.38
CA ILE A 47 -15.60 25.70 -3.65
C ILE A 47 -16.42 24.44 -3.31
N HIS A 48 -15.87 23.23 -3.50
CA HIS A 48 -16.58 21.99 -3.17
C HIS A 48 -16.40 21.53 -1.71
N SER A 49 -15.33 21.93 -1.03
CA SER A 49 -15.13 21.63 0.39
C SER A 49 -15.93 22.53 1.35
N CYS A 50 -16.50 23.65 0.87
CA CYS A 50 -17.23 24.62 1.70
C CYS A 50 -18.73 24.76 1.42
N ASN A 51 -19.30 24.13 0.37
CA ASN A 51 -20.74 24.30 0.07
C ASN A 51 -21.63 23.24 0.76
N SER A 52 -21.76 23.40 2.07
CA SER A 52 -23.10 23.35 2.70
C SER A 52 -23.56 24.80 2.92
N LYS A 53 -24.53 25.23 2.09
CA LYS A 53 -25.32 26.49 2.11
C LYS A 53 -24.83 27.69 1.27
N SER A 54 -25.77 28.05 0.37
CA SER A 54 -26.14 29.35 -0.21
C SER A 54 -25.29 30.01 -1.31
N ASP A 55 -26.00 30.15 -2.44
CA ASP A 55 -26.19 31.30 -3.33
C ASP A 55 -25.12 31.73 -4.35
N ILE A 56 -25.58 31.61 -5.59
CA ILE A 56 -25.02 32.05 -6.86
C ILE A 56 -24.89 33.57 -6.88
N VAL A 57 -23.68 34.08 -7.16
CA VAL A 57 -23.50 35.41 -7.76
C VAL A 57 -22.42 35.35 -8.83
N ASN A 58 -22.79 35.75 -10.04
CA ASN A 58 -21.93 35.94 -11.20
C ASN A 58 -20.78 36.92 -10.94
N ALA A 59 -19.61 36.63 -11.50
CA ALA A 59 -18.64 37.65 -11.87
C ALA A 59 -17.90 37.23 -13.15
N ASN A 60 -18.41 37.68 -14.30
CA ASN A 60 -17.59 37.87 -15.49
C ASN A 60 -16.60 38.99 -15.19
N GLN A 61 -15.30 38.69 -15.18
CA GLN A 61 -14.27 39.71 -15.32
C GLN A 61 -13.36 39.34 -16.49
N ALA A 62 -13.50 40.16 -17.53
CA ALA A 62 -12.61 40.23 -18.67
C ALA A 62 -11.19 40.59 -18.20
N LEU A 63 -10.19 39.97 -18.82
CA LEU A 63 -8.81 40.39 -18.72
C LEU A 63 -8.24 40.61 -20.12
N ASP A 64 -7.53 41.73 -20.18
CA ASP A 64 -7.16 42.55 -21.32
C ASP A 64 -6.29 41.87 -22.38
N ASN A 65 -6.43 42.35 -23.62
CA ASN A 65 -5.63 41.95 -24.75
C ASN A 65 -4.33 42.76 -24.84
N ASN A 66 -3.26 42.05 -25.19
CA ASN A 66 -1.96 42.51 -25.72
C ASN A 66 -0.87 42.90 -24.70
N SER A 67 0.18 42.07 -24.63
CA SER A 67 1.47 42.37 -25.28
C SER A 67 2.55 41.35 -24.90
N GLY A 68 3.34 40.90 -25.87
CA GLY A 68 4.60 40.22 -25.60
C GLY A 68 4.94 39.09 -26.56
N LYS A 69 5.57 39.45 -27.68
CA LYS A 69 6.37 38.63 -28.61
C LYS A 69 6.37 37.12 -28.33
N ALA A 70 5.71 36.37 -29.20
CA ALA A 70 5.86 34.92 -29.32
C ALA A 70 7.33 34.59 -29.59
N ILE A 71 8.02 34.12 -28.56
CA ILE A 71 9.15 33.24 -28.75
C ILE A 71 8.49 31.89 -29.00
N ASP A 72 8.58 31.39 -30.23
CA ASP A 72 8.30 29.99 -30.54
C ASP A 72 9.30 29.14 -29.76
N SER A 73 9.03 28.93 -28.48
CA SER A 73 9.54 27.76 -27.79
C SER A 73 8.81 26.61 -28.43
N TYR A 74 9.57 25.73 -29.09
CA TYR A 74 9.12 24.41 -29.49
C TYR A 74 8.73 23.67 -28.19
N VAL A 75 7.53 23.95 -27.68
CA VAL A 75 6.96 23.22 -26.56
C VAL A 75 6.61 21.87 -27.15
N ASP A 76 7.27 20.84 -26.65
CA ASP A 76 7.05 19.47 -27.04
C ASP A 76 5.56 19.14 -26.79
N ASN A 77 4.73 19.22 -27.84
CA ASN A 77 3.27 19.06 -27.75
C ASN A 77 2.89 17.76 -27.03
N SER A 78 3.72 16.73 -27.16
CA SER A 78 3.60 15.44 -26.45
C SER A 78 3.58 15.58 -24.92
N LEU A 79 4.41 16.47 -24.35
CA LEU A 79 4.44 16.68 -22.90
C LEU A 79 3.18 17.41 -22.41
N ASN A 80 2.72 18.42 -23.15
CA ASN A 80 1.48 19.14 -22.82
C ASN A 80 0.25 18.22 -22.90
N ASP A 81 0.18 17.35 -23.90
CA ASP A 81 -0.89 16.36 -24.05
C ASP A 81 -0.89 15.37 -22.89
N THR A 82 0.31 14.96 -22.45
CA THR A 82 0.48 14.04 -21.31
C THR A 82 0.05 14.69 -19.99
N ILE A 83 0.44 15.96 -19.74
CA ILE A 83 0.03 16.71 -18.54
C ILE A 83 -1.50 16.88 -18.51
N THR A 84 -2.11 17.21 -19.65
CA THR A 84 -3.57 17.33 -19.78
C THR A 84 -4.24 15.99 -19.46
N THR A 85 -3.73 14.90 -20.03
CA THR A 85 -4.24 13.54 -19.76
C THR A 85 -4.13 13.19 -18.27
N LEU A 86 -3.01 13.51 -17.62
CA LEU A 86 -2.84 13.30 -16.18
C LEU A 86 -3.89 14.07 -15.36
N SER A 87 -4.11 15.33 -15.70
CA SER A 87 -5.13 16.17 -15.05
C SER A 87 -6.52 15.53 -15.17
N ASP A 88 -6.90 15.06 -16.36
CA ASP A 88 -8.21 14.45 -16.60
C ASP A 88 -8.42 13.16 -15.78
N VAL A 89 -7.43 12.25 -15.79
CA VAL A 89 -7.53 11.01 -15.02
C VAL A 89 -7.48 11.26 -13.51
N PHE A 90 -6.75 12.28 -13.07
CA PHE A 90 -6.73 12.70 -11.67
C PHE A 90 -8.09 13.27 -11.24
N GLN A 91 -8.71 14.15 -12.03
CA GLN A 91 -10.05 14.65 -11.75
C GLN A 91 -11.09 13.53 -11.68
N LYS A 92 -10.96 12.52 -12.54
CA LYS A 92 -11.80 11.31 -12.45
C LYS A 92 -11.58 10.58 -11.13
N ALA A 93 -10.33 10.40 -10.69
CA ALA A 93 -10.01 9.78 -9.40
C ALA A 93 -10.60 10.54 -8.22
N VAL A 94 -10.46 11.87 -8.19
CA VAL A 94 -11.07 12.74 -7.17
C VAL A 94 -12.60 12.59 -7.12
N LYS A 95 -13.26 12.55 -8.28
CA LYS A 95 -14.72 12.32 -8.36
C LYS A 95 -15.11 10.92 -7.86
N THR A 96 -14.24 9.94 -8.07
CA THR A 96 -14.47 8.54 -7.68
C THR A 96 -14.26 8.34 -6.18
N PHE A 97 -13.28 9.04 -5.59
CA PHE A 97 -12.87 8.92 -4.19
C PHE A 97 -12.91 10.29 -3.49
N PRO A 98 -14.10 10.91 -3.36
CA PRO A 98 -14.22 12.28 -2.87
C PRO A 98 -13.65 12.47 -1.45
N ASN A 99 -13.83 11.46 -0.58
CA ASN A 99 -13.36 11.48 0.81
C ASN A 99 -11.83 11.45 0.93
N ASP A 100 -11.12 10.96 -0.09
CA ASP A 100 -9.67 10.85 -0.13
C ASP A 100 -9.02 11.83 -1.11
N SER A 101 -9.80 12.77 -1.66
CA SER A 101 -9.36 13.72 -2.69
C SER A 101 -8.13 14.55 -2.28
N ALA A 102 -8.09 15.02 -1.02
CA ALA A 102 -6.95 15.76 -0.49
C ALA A 102 -5.69 14.88 -0.39
N SER A 103 -5.85 13.62 0.01
CA SER A 103 -4.75 12.66 0.14
C SER A 103 -4.20 12.26 -1.23
N LEU A 104 -5.07 12.04 -2.22
CA LEU A 104 -4.69 11.84 -3.61
C LEU A 104 -3.88 13.01 -4.17
N TYR A 105 -4.32 14.25 -3.91
CA TYR A 105 -3.59 15.44 -4.35
C TYR A 105 -2.18 15.49 -3.77
N ARG A 106 -2.06 15.34 -2.44
CA ARG A 106 -0.76 15.34 -1.77
C ARG A 106 0.16 14.27 -2.33
N PHE A 107 -0.34 13.05 -2.53
CA PHE A 107 0.47 11.96 -3.04
C PHE A 107 0.99 12.22 -4.46
N TYR A 108 0.09 12.51 -5.41
CA TYR A 108 0.45 12.59 -6.83
C TYR A 108 1.18 13.89 -7.21
N TYR A 109 0.92 15.00 -6.51
CA TYR A 109 1.46 16.31 -6.88
C TYR A 109 2.44 16.92 -5.86
N GLU A 110 2.37 16.59 -4.57
CA GLU A 110 3.29 17.15 -3.57
C GLU A 110 4.44 16.19 -3.24
N TRP A 111 4.12 14.94 -2.87
CA TRP A 111 5.09 13.96 -2.39
C TRP A 111 5.82 13.26 -3.52
N PHE A 112 5.09 12.85 -4.55
CA PHE A 112 5.64 12.12 -5.68
C PHE A 112 5.36 12.83 -7.02
N PRO A 113 5.78 14.10 -7.20
CA PRO A 113 5.54 14.79 -8.45
C PRO A 113 6.29 14.10 -9.60
N ALA A 114 5.56 13.78 -10.67
CA ALA A 114 6.17 13.34 -11.91
C ALA A 114 6.91 14.52 -12.58
N LYS A 115 8.16 14.30 -13.00
CA LYS A 115 9.06 15.35 -13.51
C LYS A 115 9.41 15.19 -15.00
N ASP A 116 8.97 14.10 -15.60
CA ASP A 116 9.26 13.70 -16.96
C ASP A 116 8.09 12.89 -17.55
N THR A 117 8.04 12.78 -18.87
CA THR A 117 6.96 12.13 -19.62
C THR A 117 6.77 10.66 -19.24
N GLU A 118 7.85 9.94 -18.91
CA GLU A 118 7.78 8.53 -18.52
C GLU A 118 7.04 8.38 -17.19
N LYS A 119 7.42 9.16 -16.17
CA LYS A 119 6.75 9.15 -14.86
C LYS A 119 5.32 9.65 -14.94
N LEU A 120 5.05 10.64 -15.80
CA LEU A 120 3.68 11.11 -16.04
C LEU A 120 2.81 9.97 -16.61
N ASN A 121 3.31 9.25 -17.62
CA ASN A 121 2.60 8.10 -18.19
C ASN A 121 2.38 6.98 -17.16
N GLN A 122 3.37 6.70 -16.31
CA GLN A 122 3.21 5.73 -15.22
C GLN A 122 2.11 6.16 -14.23
N GLN A 123 2.05 7.44 -13.85
CA GLN A 123 0.98 7.95 -12.98
C GLN A 123 -0.39 7.89 -13.66
N ILE A 124 -0.47 8.20 -14.95
CA ILE A 124 -1.70 8.09 -15.74
C ILE A 124 -2.24 6.66 -15.69
N GLU A 125 -1.40 5.66 -15.97
CA GLU A 125 -1.82 4.26 -15.97
C GLU A 125 -2.17 3.77 -14.55
N ARG A 126 -1.44 4.21 -13.52
CA ARG A 126 -1.81 3.94 -12.12
C ARG A 126 -3.19 4.49 -11.78
N LEU A 127 -3.49 5.74 -12.11
CA LEU A 127 -4.80 6.37 -11.86
C LEU A 127 -5.92 5.74 -12.68
N LYS A 128 -5.67 5.34 -13.94
CA LYS A 128 -6.63 4.59 -14.75
C LYS A 128 -6.97 3.24 -14.12
N LYS A 129 -5.96 2.49 -13.65
CA LYS A 129 -6.16 1.23 -12.93
C LYS A 129 -6.93 1.44 -11.63
N LEU A 130 -6.54 2.46 -10.86
CA LEU A 130 -7.19 2.82 -9.59
C LEU A 130 -8.66 3.17 -9.77
N THR A 131 -9.03 3.81 -10.88
CA THR A 131 -10.41 4.19 -11.24
C THR A 131 -11.12 3.21 -12.17
N SER A 132 -10.58 1.99 -12.31
CA SER A 132 -11.27 0.91 -13.01
C SER A 132 -12.49 0.44 -12.23
N LYS A 133 -13.49 -0.13 -12.91
CA LYS A 133 -14.71 -0.64 -12.27
C LYS A 133 -14.40 -1.63 -11.15
N GLU A 134 -13.51 -2.57 -11.39
CA GLU A 134 -13.08 -3.59 -10.42
C GLU A 134 -12.45 -2.95 -9.17
N SER A 135 -11.55 -1.98 -9.37
CA SER A 135 -10.88 -1.27 -8.29
C SER A 135 -11.88 -0.49 -7.43
N VAL A 136 -12.85 0.19 -8.05
CA VAL A 136 -13.91 0.91 -7.35
C VAL A 136 -14.81 -0.03 -6.55
N GLU A 137 -15.14 -1.22 -7.09
CA GLU A 137 -15.89 -2.23 -6.36
C GLU A 137 -15.13 -2.76 -5.14
N ARG A 138 -13.82 -2.99 -5.27
CA ARG A 138 -12.94 -3.37 -4.15
C ARG A 138 -12.86 -2.27 -3.09
N TYR A 139 -12.62 -1.02 -3.50
CA TYR A 139 -12.61 0.14 -2.59
C TYR A 139 -13.91 0.25 -1.80
N ASN A 140 -15.07 0.15 -2.48
CA ASN A 140 -16.37 0.22 -1.82
C ASN A 140 -16.61 -0.94 -0.85
N LYS A 141 -16.11 -2.15 -1.16
CA LYS A 141 -16.18 -3.28 -0.22
C LYS A 141 -15.36 -3.00 1.04
N VAL A 142 -14.13 -2.51 0.90
CA VAL A 142 -13.29 -2.15 2.05
C VAL A 142 -13.97 -1.09 2.91
N ASN A 143 -14.35 0.05 2.30
CA ASN A 143 -14.96 1.18 2.99
C ASN A 143 -16.18 0.77 3.84
N ASN A 144 -17.03 -0.09 3.28
CA ASN A 144 -18.32 -0.42 3.87
C ASN A 144 -18.27 -1.64 4.80
N LYS A 145 -17.25 -2.50 4.71
CA LYS A 145 -17.25 -3.80 5.41
C LYS A 145 -16.10 -4.00 6.37
N LEU A 146 -14.93 -3.41 6.14
CA LEU A 146 -13.74 -3.73 6.93
C LEU A 146 -13.92 -3.34 8.41
N LYS A 147 -14.10 -2.04 8.69
CA LYS A 147 -14.26 -1.55 10.05
C LYS A 147 -15.46 -2.18 10.79
N PRO A 148 -16.66 -2.30 10.19
CA PRO A 148 -17.77 -3.02 10.82
C PRO A 148 -17.45 -4.49 11.18
N LEU A 149 -16.71 -5.20 10.34
CA LEU A 149 -16.32 -6.58 10.60
C LEU A 149 -15.34 -6.68 11.78
N LEU A 150 -14.33 -5.80 11.83
CA LEU A 150 -13.38 -5.74 12.94
C LEU A 150 -14.09 -5.41 14.27
N ILE A 151 -15.04 -4.46 14.27
CA ILE A 151 -15.88 -4.16 15.45
C ILE A 151 -16.68 -5.40 15.88
N LYS A 152 -17.28 -6.11 14.92
CA LYS A 152 -18.05 -7.32 15.23
C LYS A 152 -17.19 -8.37 15.93
N ILE A 153 -16.00 -8.65 15.38
CA ILE A 153 -15.08 -9.67 15.91
C ILE A 153 -14.57 -9.30 17.29
N THR A 154 -14.15 -8.05 17.48
CA THR A 154 -13.66 -7.59 18.79
C THR A 154 -14.75 -7.55 19.85
N LYS A 155 -16.00 -7.28 19.46
CA LYS A 155 -17.17 -7.36 20.35
C LYS A 155 -17.53 -8.80 20.72
N THR A 156 -17.47 -9.73 19.78
CA THR A 156 -17.75 -11.16 20.04
C THR A 156 -16.57 -11.89 20.67
N ASN A 157 -15.38 -11.28 20.63
CA ASN A 157 -14.10 -11.88 21.04
C ASN A 157 -13.86 -13.27 20.41
N SER A 158 -14.31 -13.44 19.17
CA SER A 158 -14.22 -14.69 18.41
C SER A 158 -14.41 -14.38 16.93
N ILE A 159 -13.90 -15.25 16.08
CA ILE A 159 -13.93 -15.14 14.63
C ILE A 159 -14.10 -16.54 14.03
N ASN A 160 -14.89 -16.65 12.95
CA ASN A 160 -15.04 -17.89 12.19
C ASN A 160 -14.34 -17.83 10.84
N GLN A 161 -14.25 -18.96 10.15
CA GLN A 161 -13.54 -19.07 8.87
C GLN A 161 -14.02 -18.07 7.80
N SER A 162 -15.33 -17.92 7.61
CA SER A 162 -15.85 -16.98 6.61
C SER A 162 -15.46 -15.52 6.92
N GLN A 163 -15.39 -15.16 8.21
CA GLN A 163 -14.93 -13.84 8.64
C GLN A 163 -13.43 -13.68 8.44
N VAL A 164 -12.64 -14.73 8.68
CA VAL A 164 -11.20 -14.75 8.40
C VAL A 164 -10.94 -14.49 6.93
N ASP A 165 -11.56 -15.26 6.03
CA ASP A 165 -11.40 -15.12 4.57
C ASP A 165 -11.75 -13.71 4.10
N THR A 166 -12.80 -13.14 4.71
CA THR A 166 -13.23 -11.76 4.44
C THR A 166 -12.21 -10.75 4.96
N ILE A 167 -11.64 -10.93 6.16
CA ILE A 167 -10.60 -10.03 6.69
C ILE A 167 -9.37 -10.04 5.81
N VAL A 168 -8.87 -11.23 5.46
CA VAL A 168 -7.67 -11.37 4.61
C VAL A 168 -7.87 -10.58 3.32
N THR A 169 -9.00 -10.78 2.65
CA THR A 169 -9.31 -10.07 1.40
C THR A 169 -9.41 -8.57 1.60
N LEU A 170 -10.24 -8.11 2.55
CA LEU A 170 -10.51 -6.69 2.74
C LEU A 170 -9.28 -5.92 3.26
N TYR A 171 -8.44 -6.54 4.08
CA TYR A 171 -7.27 -5.87 4.63
C TYR A 171 -6.13 -5.80 3.62
N SER A 172 -5.92 -6.85 2.81
CA SER A 172 -4.98 -6.77 1.67
C SER A 172 -5.40 -5.70 0.66
N ASP A 173 -6.70 -5.58 0.38
CA ASP A 173 -7.23 -4.48 -0.45
C ASP A 173 -6.98 -3.12 0.21
N TYR A 174 -7.24 -2.99 1.52
CA TYR A 174 -6.98 -1.77 2.27
C TYR A 174 -5.52 -1.34 2.23
N ASP A 175 -4.55 -2.25 2.47
CA ASP A 175 -3.12 -1.93 2.44
C ASP A 175 -2.68 -1.46 1.05
N TYR A 176 -3.12 -2.16 -0.01
CA TYR A 176 -2.91 -1.76 -1.39
C TYR A 176 -3.42 -0.33 -1.66
N PHE A 177 -4.66 -0.03 -1.29
CA PHE A 177 -5.25 1.29 -1.50
C PHE A 177 -4.62 2.38 -0.62
N SER A 178 -4.19 2.04 0.59
CA SER A 178 -3.45 2.94 1.48
C SER A 178 -2.11 3.35 0.86
N GLY A 179 -1.44 2.44 0.15
CA GLY A 179 -0.24 2.73 -0.67
C GLY A 179 -0.50 3.71 -1.83
N GLU A 180 -1.75 3.88 -2.25
CA GLU A 180 -2.21 4.87 -3.22
C GLU A 180 -2.81 6.12 -2.54
N SER A 181 -2.60 6.28 -1.23
CA SER A 181 -3.12 7.37 -0.39
C SER A 181 -4.66 7.48 -0.37
N LEU A 182 -5.34 6.33 -0.48
CA LEU A 182 -6.76 6.20 -0.19
C LEU A 182 -6.99 5.72 1.25
N PHE A 183 -8.23 5.81 1.73
CA PHE A 183 -8.63 5.47 3.11
C PHE A 183 -7.93 6.26 4.22
N SER A 184 -7.59 7.51 3.94
CA SER A 184 -6.93 8.43 4.88
C SER A 184 -7.71 8.70 6.18
N GLN A 185 -8.95 8.22 6.28
CA GLN A 185 -9.83 8.38 7.45
C GLN A 185 -10.40 7.06 8.00
N LEU A 186 -10.18 5.92 7.33
CA LEU A 186 -10.90 4.68 7.69
C LEU A 186 -10.39 4.09 9.00
N LEU A 187 -9.06 4.01 9.16
CA LEU A 187 -8.39 3.41 10.31
C LEU A 187 -7.26 4.30 10.87
N THR A 188 -7.42 5.63 10.83
CA THR A 188 -6.31 6.58 11.07
C THR A 188 -6.24 7.18 12.49
N ASN A 189 -6.51 6.35 13.51
CA ASN A 189 -6.29 6.73 14.91
C ASN A 189 -5.97 5.51 15.78
N ASP A 190 -5.44 5.75 16.99
CA ASP A 190 -5.03 4.71 17.94
C ASP A 190 -6.16 3.71 18.25
N ASP A 191 -7.39 4.18 18.39
CA ASP A 191 -8.55 3.32 18.61
C ASP A 191 -8.79 2.34 17.44
N ASN A 192 -8.59 2.81 16.21
CA ASN A 192 -8.72 1.98 15.01
C ASN A 192 -7.52 1.02 14.85
N TYR A 193 -6.29 1.42 15.20
CA TYR A 193 -5.15 0.50 15.21
C TYR A 193 -5.33 -0.60 16.26
N ASN A 194 -5.76 -0.22 17.47
CA ASN A 194 -6.12 -1.17 18.52
C ASN A 194 -7.21 -2.14 18.06
N LEU A 195 -8.18 -1.68 17.27
CA LEU A 195 -9.22 -2.52 16.71
C LEU A 195 -8.66 -3.60 15.76
N VAL A 196 -7.71 -3.23 14.89
CA VAL A 196 -7.02 -4.17 13.99
C VAL A 196 -6.20 -5.17 14.80
N TRP A 197 -5.32 -4.70 15.69
CA TRP A 197 -4.48 -5.55 16.52
C TRP A 197 -5.29 -6.54 17.35
N LYS A 198 -6.37 -6.08 17.98
CA LYS A 198 -7.24 -6.95 18.77
C LYS A 198 -7.91 -8.02 17.90
N SER A 199 -8.26 -7.68 16.66
CA SER A 199 -8.84 -8.66 15.72
C SER A 199 -7.83 -9.75 15.34
N PHE A 200 -6.57 -9.38 15.08
CA PHE A 200 -5.51 -10.35 14.78
C PHE A 200 -5.09 -11.16 16.01
N GLN A 201 -5.11 -10.56 17.19
CA GLN A 201 -4.92 -11.28 18.45
C GLN A 201 -6.02 -12.32 18.67
N ILE A 202 -7.28 -12.01 18.35
CA ILE A 202 -8.39 -12.96 18.40
C ILE A 202 -8.17 -14.10 17.40
N MET A 203 -7.76 -13.80 16.15
CA MET A 203 -7.39 -14.83 15.17
C MET A 203 -6.27 -15.75 15.69
N ALA A 204 -5.22 -15.18 16.27
CA ALA A 204 -4.12 -15.96 16.83
C ALA A 204 -4.59 -16.82 18.01
N ASN A 205 -5.50 -16.33 18.86
CA ASN A 205 -6.07 -17.11 19.98
C ASN A 205 -6.96 -18.26 19.50
N GLU A 206 -7.62 -18.10 18.35
CA GLU A 206 -8.52 -19.08 17.75
C GLU A 206 -7.76 -20.17 16.94
N SER A 207 -6.46 -20.01 16.73
CA SER A 207 -5.64 -20.93 15.91
C SER A 207 -5.49 -22.34 16.47
N ASN A 208 -5.79 -22.55 17.75
CA ASN A 208 -5.86 -23.89 18.34
C ASN A 208 -7.03 -24.72 17.79
N LYS A 209 -8.04 -24.09 17.16
CA LYS A 209 -9.22 -24.77 16.63
C LYS A 209 -9.04 -25.26 15.21
N ASP A 210 -8.31 -24.51 14.38
CA ASP A 210 -8.18 -24.79 12.95
C ASP A 210 -6.89 -24.15 12.37
N THR A 211 -6.30 -24.79 11.36
CA THR A 211 -5.08 -24.34 10.66
C THR A 211 -5.33 -23.13 9.77
N CYS A 212 -6.59 -22.86 9.43
CA CYS A 212 -6.98 -21.70 8.64
C CYS A 212 -6.54 -20.37 9.26
N TYR A 213 -6.57 -20.23 10.59
CA TYR A 213 -6.20 -19.00 11.28
C TYR A 213 -4.70 -18.72 11.17
N ILE A 214 -3.86 -19.77 11.23
CA ILE A 214 -2.42 -19.64 10.99
C ILE A 214 -2.18 -19.21 9.54
N SER A 215 -2.84 -19.89 8.59
CA SER A 215 -2.69 -19.61 7.16
C SER A 215 -3.10 -18.18 6.83
N ALA A 216 -4.18 -17.69 7.44
CA ALA A 216 -4.67 -16.33 7.25
C ALA A 216 -3.72 -15.26 7.83
N LEU A 217 -3.13 -15.50 9.00
CA LEU A 217 -2.15 -14.56 9.57
C LEU A 217 -0.87 -14.51 8.73
N ILE A 218 -0.41 -15.64 8.18
CA ILE A 218 0.70 -15.68 7.23
C ILE A 218 0.34 -14.92 5.94
N GLU A 219 -0.87 -15.10 5.43
CA GLU A 219 -1.31 -14.40 4.23
C GLU A 219 -1.42 -12.89 4.45
N LEU A 220 -1.89 -12.46 5.62
CA LEU A 220 -1.90 -11.05 6.01
C LEU A 220 -0.48 -10.49 6.12
N ASP A 221 0.43 -11.20 6.77
CA ASP A 221 1.83 -10.79 6.91
C ASP A 221 2.52 -10.56 5.55
N LYS A 222 2.25 -11.41 4.56
CA LYS A 222 2.77 -11.25 3.19
C LYS A 222 2.20 -10.05 2.45
N ASN A 223 0.96 -9.68 2.75
CA ASN A 223 0.20 -8.71 1.99
C ASN A 223 0.13 -7.32 2.65
N ILE A 224 0.54 -7.19 3.92
CA ILE A 224 0.60 -5.92 4.64
C ILE A 224 2.02 -5.37 4.52
N SER A 225 2.18 -4.36 3.67
CA SER A 225 3.50 -3.80 3.34
C SER A 225 3.59 -2.29 3.59
N ILE A 226 2.46 -1.59 3.63
CA ILE A 226 2.43 -0.13 3.75
C ILE A 226 2.27 0.31 5.20
N ASN A 227 1.49 -0.42 6.00
CA ASN A 227 1.37 -0.13 7.44
C ASN A 227 2.56 -0.72 8.21
N VAL A 228 3.59 0.10 8.45
CA VAL A 228 4.84 -0.30 9.11
C VAL A 228 4.61 -0.88 10.51
N GLU A 229 3.82 -0.21 11.36
CA GLU A 229 3.55 -0.68 12.72
C GLU A 229 2.89 -2.05 12.74
N LEU A 230 1.96 -2.28 11.81
CA LEU A 230 1.33 -3.58 11.69
C LEU A 230 2.27 -4.63 11.12
N ALA A 231 3.06 -4.30 10.10
CA ALA A 231 4.06 -5.18 9.53
C ALA A 231 5.10 -5.61 10.59
N GLU A 232 5.47 -4.74 11.52
CA GLU A 232 6.37 -5.07 12.63
C GLU A 232 5.73 -6.02 13.66
N ALA A 233 4.41 -5.89 13.89
CA ALA A 233 3.68 -6.72 14.86
C ALA A 233 3.20 -8.06 14.29
N MET A 234 2.98 -8.17 12.98
CA MET A 234 2.43 -9.38 12.33
C MET A 234 3.19 -10.67 12.65
N PRO A 235 4.54 -10.69 12.64
CA PRO A 235 5.30 -11.87 13.01
C PRO A 235 4.94 -12.42 14.41
N GLU A 236 4.62 -11.55 15.37
CA GLU A 236 4.24 -11.98 16.73
C GLU A 236 2.89 -12.71 16.74
N PHE A 237 1.92 -12.23 15.96
CA PHE A 237 0.63 -12.91 15.84
C PHE A 237 0.78 -14.27 15.15
N VAL A 238 1.62 -14.35 14.11
CA VAL A 238 1.91 -15.63 13.43
C VAL A 238 2.59 -16.61 14.39
N ILE A 239 3.66 -16.20 15.07
CA ILE A 239 4.38 -17.03 16.05
C ILE A 239 3.41 -17.53 17.13
N LYS A 240 2.58 -16.64 17.69
CA LYS A 240 1.58 -17.03 18.68
C LYS A 240 0.60 -18.06 18.12
N ALA A 241 0.13 -17.87 16.89
CA ALA A 241 -0.80 -18.80 16.26
C ALA A 241 -0.17 -20.18 16.04
N ILE A 242 1.12 -20.23 15.67
CA ILE A 242 1.90 -21.47 15.53
C ILE A 242 2.08 -22.14 16.90
N LYS A 243 2.44 -21.39 17.95
CA LYS A 243 2.57 -21.92 19.33
C LYS A 243 1.28 -22.58 19.81
N ASN A 244 0.14 -21.99 19.47
CA ASN A 244 -1.18 -22.51 19.83
C ASN A 244 -1.57 -23.80 19.08
N ASN A 245 -0.96 -24.09 17.92
CA ASN A 245 -1.27 -25.27 17.12
C ASN A 245 -0.06 -25.78 16.30
N PRO A 246 0.96 -26.34 16.97
CA PRO A 246 2.20 -26.75 16.33
C PRO A 246 2.01 -27.92 15.36
N ILE A 247 1.10 -28.86 15.68
CA ILE A 247 0.75 -29.96 14.78
C ILE A 247 0.05 -29.44 13.53
N GLY A 248 -0.90 -28.52 13.70
CA GLY A 248 -1.55 -27.85 12.57
C GLY A 248 -0.57 -27.14 11.64
N PHE A 249 0.45 -26.48 12.20
CA PHE A 249 1.52 -25.88 11.39
C PHE A 249 2.33 -26.93 10.61
N LEU A 250 2.63 -28.10 11.18
CA LEU A 250 3.27 -29.20 10.45
C LEU A 250 2.40 -29.71 9.30
N GLU A 251 1.07 -29.75 9.47
CA GLU A 251 0.16 -30.13 8.39
C GLU A 251 0.15 -29.09 7.26
N ILE A 252 0.19 -27.79 7.58
CA ILE A 252 0.38 -26.74 6.56
C ILE A 252 1.73 -26.92 5.86
N PHE A 253 2.79 -27.20 6.62
CA PHE A 253 4.14 -27.40 6.11
C PHE A 253 4.27 -28.60 5.18
N LYS A 254 3.57 -29.70 5.49
CA LYS A 254 3.46 -30.89 4.63
C LYS A 254 2.89 -30.58 3.24
N GLN A 255 1.97 -29.63 3.15
CA GLN A 255 1.31 -29.26 1.89
C GLN A 255 2.22 -28.42 0.96
N ARG A 256 3.38 -27.95 1.44
CA ARG A 256 4.30 -27.08 0.69
C ARG A 256 5.48 -27.84 0.11
N GLN A 257 6.05 -27.28 -0.96
CA GLN A 257 7.20 -27.87 -1.67
C GLN A 257 8.23 -26.80 -2.03
N GLY A 258 9.50 -27.22 -2.18
CA GLY A 258 10.59 -26.36 -2.63
C GLY A 258 10.71 -25.06 -1.84
N LYS A 259 10.68 -23.92 -2.53
CA LYS A 259 10.84 -22.59 -1.95
C LYS A 259 9.72 -22.25 -0.96
N GLU A 260 8.48 -22.61 -1.24
CA GLU A 260 7.35 -22.31 -0.34
C GLU A 260 7.55 -22.93 1.04
N LYS A 261 8.22 -24.07 1.10
CA LYS A 261 8.50 -24.79 2.35
C LYS A 261 9.61 -24.09 3.16
N ILE A 262 10.58 -23.47 2.48
CA ILE A 262 11.62 -22.64 3.11
C ILE A 262 10.98 -21.34 3.63
N ASP A 263 10.22 -20.65 2.78
CA ASP A 263 9.52 -19.42 3.15
C ASP A 263 8.59 -19.65 4.36
N LEU A 264 7.92 -20.81 4.42
CA LEU A 264 7.10 -21.17 5.56
C LEU A 264 7.91 -21.44 6.83
N ALA A 265 9.07 -22.12 6.73
CA ALA A 265 9.94 -22.39 7.87
C ALA A 265 10.46 -21.10 8.52
N ASN A 266 10.68 -20.03 7.74
CA ASN A 266 11.13 -18.74 8.24
C ASN A 266 10.15 -18.06 9.19
N TYR A 267 8.87 -18.47 9.24
CA TYR A 267 7.91 -17.97 10.23
C TYR A 267 8.18 -18.42 11.67
N ILE A 268 9.17 -19.29 11.87
CA ILE A 268 9.68 -19.66 13.21
C ILE A 268 10.88 -18.78 13.60
N ILE A 269 11.42 -18.00 12.67
CA ILE A 269 12.53 -17.08 12.91
C ILE A 269 11.95 -15.70 13.24
N LYS A 270 12.40 -15.10 14.33
CA LYS A 270 12.09 -13.73 14.73
C LYS A 270 13.39 -12.93 14.81
N TYR A 271 13.49 -11.83 14.07
CA TYR A 271 14.67 -10.96 14.05
C TYR A 271 15.99 -11.71 13.78
N ASP A 272 16.00 -12.54 12.74
CA ASP A 272 17.15 -13.36 12.31
C ASP A 272 17.56 -14.50 13.27
N GLU A 273 16.83 -14.70 14.37
CA GLU A 273 17.04 -15.82 15.30
C GLU A 273 15.82 -16.75 15.39
N PRO A 274 16.03 -18.09 15.42
CA PRO A 274 14.93 -19.02 15.65
C PRO A 274 14.27 -18.79 17.02
N GLU A 275 12.94 -18.74 17.06
CA GLU A 275 12.18 -18.63 18.31
C GLU A 275 12.39 -19.89 19.16
N GLU A 276 13.15 -19.76 20.26
CA GLU A 276 13.63 -20.89 21.08
C GLU A 276 12.48 -21.78 21.57
N GLU A 277 11.36 -21.18 21.99
CA GLU A 277 10.18 -21.93 22.42
C GLU A 277 9.62 -22.82 21.32
N LEU A 278 9.55 -22.33 20.08
CA LEU A 278 9.07 -23.12 18.94
C LEU A 278 10.06 -24.22 18.57
N ILE A 279 11.36 -23.93 18.60
CA ILE A 279 12.39 -24.94 18.37
C ILE A 279 12.31 -26.06 19.41
N ASN A 280 12.07 -25.73 20.68
CA ASN A 280 11.87 -26.72 21.75
C ASN A 280 10.61 -27.55 21.52
N VAL A 281 9.49 -26.93 21.13
CA VAL A 281 8.25 -27.63 20.79
C VAL A 281 8.47 -28.62 19.64
N TYR A 282 9.09 -28.21 18.53
CA TYR A 282 9.32 -29.11 17.41
C TYR A 282 10.37 -30.17 17.71
N THR A 283 11.35 -29.87 18.55
CA THR A 283 12.33 -30.86 19.03
C THR A 283 11.65 -31.94 19.87
N ASP A 284 10.70 -31.57 20.73
CA ASP A 284 9.90 -32.50 21.49
C ASP A 284 9.02 -33.37 20.58
N ILE A 285 8.32 -32.78 19.61
CA ILE A 285 7.51 -33.51 18.63
C ILE A 285 8.39 -34.52 17.86
N PHE A 286 9.57 -34.10 17.40
CA PHE A 286 10.52 -34.96 16.70
C PHE A 286 10.93 -36.18 17.55
N LYS A 287 11.22 -35.98 18.85
CA LYS A 287 11.69 -37.04 19.74
C LYS A 287 10.57 -37.95 20.25
N ASN A 288 9.42 -37.38 20.56
CA ASN A 288 8.43 -38.00 21.45
C ASN A 288 7.07 -38.23 20.79
N SER A 289 6.77 -37.66 19.62
CA SER A 289 5.47 -37.87 18.97
C SER A 289 5.25 -39.35 18.62
N LYS A 290 4.03 -39.85 18.86
CA LYS A 290 3.64 -41.21 18.45
C LYS A 290 3.44 -41.33 16.95
N ASN A 291 3.13 -40.22 16.26
CA ASN A 291 2.93 -40.19 14.82
C ASN A 291 4.28 -40.07 14.09
N ALA A 292 4.64 -41.08 13.30
CA ALA A 292 5.89 -41.10 12.55
C ALA A 292 6.01 -39.97 11.53
N GLU A 293 4.91 -39.58 10.89
CA GLU A 293 4.90 -38.48 9.93
C GLU A 293 5.19 -37.14 10.62
N HIS A 294 4.57 -36.88 11.78
CA HIS A 294 4.85 -35.67 12.57
C HIS A 294 6.30 -35.60 13.03
N ARG A 295 6.91 -36.73 13.41
CA ARG A 295 8.35 -36.77 13.74
C ARG A 295 9.20 -36.36 12.55
N LEU A 296 8.91 -36.90 11.36
CA LEU A 296 9.67 -36.59 10.14
C LEU A 296 9.51 -35.12 9.72
N LEU A 297 8.27 -34.60 9.74
CA LEU A 297 7.99 -33.21 9.41
C LEU A 297 8.67 -32.24 10.38
N ALA A 298 8.62 -32.52 11.70
CA ALA A 298 9.28 -31.68 12.70
C ALA A 298 10.80 -31.68 12.54
N LYS A 299 11.40 -32.84 12.22
CA LYS A 299 12.83 -32.94 11.90
C LYS A 299 13.19 -32.08 10.69
N GLU A 300 12.45 -32.24 9.60
CA GLU A 300 12.70 -31.49 8.36
C GLU A 300 12.55 -29.97 8.58
N LEU A 301 11.54 -29.55 9.36
CA LEU A 301 11.33 -28.16 9.70
C LEU A 301 12.53 -27.56 10.45
N ILE A 302 13.02 -28.26 11.49
CA ILE A 302 14.20 -27.83 12.25
C ILE A 302 15.45 -27.75 11.35
N GLU A 303 15.63 -28.71 10.44
CA GLU A 303 16.75 -28.73 9.49
C GLU A 303 16.72 -27.56 8.49
N LYS A 304 15.56 -26.97 8.21
CA LYS A 304 15.44 -25.79 7.33
C LYS A 304 15.73 -24.46 8.02
N ILE A 305 15.69 -24.43 9.36
CA ILE A 305 15.86 -23.21 10.16
C ILE A 305 17.30 -23.05 10.68
N LYS A 306 18.08 -24.14 10.65
CA LYS A 306 19.51 -24.17 11.00
C LYS A 306 20.39 -23.88 9.80
#